data_AF-A0A7C9KHU1-F1
#
_entry.id   AF-A0A7C9KHU1-F1
#
_cell.length_a   1.000
_cell.length_b   1.000
_cell.length_c   1.000
_cell.angle_alpha   90.00
_cell.angle_beta   90.00
_cell.angle_gamma   90.00
#
_symmetry.space_group_name_H-M   'P 1'
#
loop_
_entity.id
_entity.type
_entity.pdbx_description
1 polymer ?
#
loop_
_entity_poly.entity_id
_entity_poly.type
_entity_poly.pdbx_seq_one_letter_code
_entity_poly.pdbx_strand_id
1 'polypeptide(L)' 'MIPDTTAAWTPAERAAFEAKRRSRNIALGLVLGALVLLFFGITVVRMAPGLDNGKPQVGTPVAGPATAPR' A
#
# COMPACT_ATOMS: atom_id res chain seq x y z
N MET A 1 -8.14 -45.12 29.94
CA MET A 1 -7.00 -44.85 29.05
C MET A 1 -7.50 -43.93 27.95
N ILE A 2 -7.20 -42.63 28.06
CA ILE A 2 -7.59 -41.63 27.06
C ILE A 2 -6.58 -41.81 25.91
N PRO A 3 -6.99 -42.06 24.66
CA PRO A 3 -6.04 -42.06 23.56
C PRO A 3 -5.40 -40.69 23.49
N ASP A 4 -4.07 -40.65 23.64
CA ASP A 4 -3.27 -39.44 23.53
C ASP A 4 -3.48 -38.87 22.12
N THR A 5 -4.41 -37.93 22.00
CA THR A 5 -4.74 -37.21 20.76
C THR A 5 -3.62 -36.27 20.32
N THR A 6 -2.49 -36.29 21.02
CA THR A 6 -1.17 -35.84 20.54
C THR A 6 -0.66 -36.82 19.50
N ALA A 7 -1.37 -36.87 18.37
CA ALA A 7 -1.02 -37.62 17.19
C ALA A 7 0.50 -37.51 16.95
N ALA A 8 1.17 -38.65 17.10
CA ALA A 8 2.58 -38.83 16.81
C ALA A 8 2.77 -38.72 15.29
N TRP A 9 2.67 -37.51 14.77
CA TRP A 9 2.88 -37.26 13.35
C TRP A 9 4.33 -37.59 13.02
N THR A 10 4.51 -38.40 11.98
CA THR A 10 5.82 -38.63 11.41
C THR A 10 6.40 -37.30 10.89
N PRO A 11 7.74 -37.13 10.83
CA PRO A 11 8.35 -35.90 10.33
C PRO A 11 7.87 -35.51 8.92
N ALA A 12 7.57 -36.51 8.09
CA ALA A 12 7.06 -36.32 6.73
C ALA A 12 5.63 -35.73 6.72
N GLU A 13 4.75 -36.18 7.61
CA GLU A 13 3.37 -35.67 7.69
C GLU A 13 3.31 -34.24 8.22
N ARG A 14 4.18 -33.89 9.17
CA ARG A 14 4.35 -32.50 9.63
C ARG A 14 4.79 -31.57 8.51
N ALA A 15 5.79 -31.98 7.72
CA ALA A 15 6.31 -31.19 6.61
C ALA A 15 5.25 -30.95 5.52
N ALA A 16 4.46 -31.97 5.18
CA ALA A 16 3.37 -31.85 4.22
C ALA A 16 2.25 -30.92 4.72
N PHE A 17 1.96 -30.95 6.02
CA PHE A 17 0.97 -30.07 6.63
C PHE A 17 1.42 -28.60 6.70
N GLU A 18 2.69 -28.36 7.06
CA GLU A 18 3.26 -27.01 7.11
C GLU A 18 3.40 -26.38 5.71
N ALA A 19 3.77 -27.17 4.70
CA ALA A 19 3.91 -26.69 3.32
C ALA A 19 2.63 -26.02 2.79
N LYS A 20 1.46 -26.59 3.09
CA LYS A 20 0.15 -26.02 2.70
C LYS A 20 -0.20 -24.73 3.43
N ARG A 21 0.29 -24.53 4.66
CA ARG A 21 0.08 -23.29 5.42
C ARG A 21 1.02 -22.18 4.94
N ARG A 22 2.26 -22.54 4.61
CA ARG A 22 3.30 -21.59 4.20
C ARG A 22 2.94 -20.86 2.91
N SER A 23 2.36 -21.55 1.92
CA SER A 23 1.93 -20.93 0.65
C SER A 23 0.84 -19.87 0.86
N ARG A 24 -0.13 -20.13 1.74
CA ARG A 24 -1.20 -19.18 2.08
C ARG A 24 -0.66 -17.94 2.77
N ASN A 25 0.27 -18.11 3.71
CA ASN A 25 0.89 -16.98 4.40
C ASN A 25 1.76 -16.13 3.46
N ILE A 26 2.44 -16.74 2.49
CA ILE A 26 3.21 -16.01 1.48
C ILE A 26 2.29 -15.20 0.57
N ALA A 27 1.18 -15.79 0.10
CA ALA A 27 0.20 -15.07 -0.71
C ALA A 27 -0.39 -13.87 0.04
N LEU A 28 -0.76 -14.07 1.32
CA LEU A 28 -1.22 -12.97 2.17
C LEU A 28 -0.15 -11.90 2.35
N GLY A 29 1.12 -12.28 2.60
CA GLY A 29 2.22 -11.33 2.72
C GLY A 29 2.47 -10.51 1.45
N LEU A 30 2.39 -11.15 0.28
CA LEU A 30 2.51 -10.48 -1.02
C LEU A 30 1.38 -9.48 -1.26
N VAL A 31 0.13 -9.88 -1.00
CA VAL A 31 -1.03 -8.99 -1.15
C VAL A 31 -0.93 -7.81 -0.20
N LEU A 32 -0.57 -8.05 1.07
CA LEU A 32 -0.42 -7.00 2.06
C LEU A 32 0.71 -6.03 1.69
N GLY A 33 1.87 -6.56 1.28
CA GLY A 33 2.99 -5.75 0.83
C GLY A 33 2.65 -4.92 -0.42
N ALA A 34 1.98 -5.51 -1.40
CA ALA A 34 1.56 -4.82 -2.61
C ALA A 34 0.57 -3.69 -2.32
N LEU A 35 -0.42 -3.93 -1.44
CA LEU A 35 -1.37 -2.90 -1.02
C LEU A 35 -0.65 -1.74 -0.33
N VAL A 36 0.25 -2.00 0.62
CA VAL A 36 1.01 -0.95 1.30
C VAL A 36 1.84 -0.14 0.30
N LEU A 37 2.56 -0.81 -0.60
CA LEU A 37 3.41 -0.14 -1.58
C LEU A 37 2.60 0.72 -2.56
N LEU A 38 1.44 0.23 -3.00
CA LEU A 38 0.53 0.95 -3.88
C LEU A 38 0.01 2.22 -3.23
N PHE A 39 -0.53 2.12 -2.01
CA PHE A 39 -1.07 3.28 -1.30
C PHE A 39 0.04 4.27 -0.95
N PHE A 40 1.15 3.80 -0.37
CA PHE A 40 2.27 4.66 0.02
C PHE A 40 2.89 5.37 -1.18
N GLY A 41 3.09 4.67 -2.30
CA GLY A 41 3.60 5.26 -3.53
C GLY A 41 2.70 6.39 -4.05
N ILE A 42 1.38 6.17 -4.10
CA ILE A 42 0.41 7.19 -4.50
C ILE A 42 0.42 8.38 -3.53
N THR A 43 0.46 8.11 -2.21
CA THR A 43 0.50 9.15 -1.18
C THR A 43 1.74 10.02 -1.34
N VAL A 44 2.92 9.43 -1.56
CA VAL A 44 4.16 10.19 -1.77
C VAL A 44 4.08 11.03 -3.04
N VAL A 45 3.63 10.47 -4.17
CA VAL A 45 3.49 11.25 -5.42
C VAL A 45 2.51 12.41 -5.26
N ARG A 46 1.41 12.19 -4.54
CA ARG A 46 0.36 13.20 -4.36
C ARG A 46 0.71 14.26 -3.32
N MET A 47 1.49 13.93 -2.30
CA MET A 47 1.95 14.88 -1.29
C MET A 47 3.30 15.52 -1.63
N ALA A 48 4.04 15.02 -2.62
CA ALA A 48 5.28 15.63 -3.08
C ALA A 48 4.99 17.04 -3.65
N PRO A 49 5.40 18.12 -2.95
CA PRO A 49 5.22 19.47 -3.43
C PRO A 49 6.23 19.69 -4.56
N GLY A 50 5.80 19.52 -5.80
CA GLY A 50 6.68 19.68 -6.96
C GLY A 50 6.30 18.88 -8.21
N LEU A 51 5.31 17.98 -8.15
CA LEU A 51 4.69 17.39 -9.35
C LEU A 51 3.44 18.16 -9.77
N ASP A 52 3.56 19.48 -9.88
CA ASP A 52 2.60 20.28 -10.62
C ASP A 52 2.73 19.89 -12.10
N ASN A 53 1.84 19.02 -12.58
CA ASN A 53 1.69 18.79 -14.02
C ASN A 53 1.40 20.14 -14.65
N GLY A 54 2.40 20.71 -15.32
CA GLY A 54 2.50 22.10 -15.77
C GLY A 54 1.35 22.61 -16.64
N LYS A 55 0.16 22.73 -16.05
CA LYS A 55 -0.88 23.61 -16.54
C LYS A 55 -0.46 24.99 -16.07
N PRO A 56 -0.12 25.92 -16.99
CA PRO A 56 0.13 27.29 -16.59
C PRO A 56 -1.09 27.75 -15.82
N GLN A 57 -0.89 28.09 -14.53
CA GLN A 57 -1.87 28.89 -13.82
C GLN A 57 -1.89 30.23 -14.54
N VAL A 58 -2.82 30.36 -15.48
CA VAL A 58 -3.12 31.62 -16.16
C VAL A 58 -3.57 32.55 -15.05
N GLY A 59 -2.66 33.46 -14.69
CA GLY A 59 -2.76 34.30 -13.50
C GLY A 59 -4.14 34.92 -13.40
N THR A 60 -4.76 34.78 -12.23
CA THR A 60 -5.87 35.63 -11.85
C THR A 60 -5.36 37.07 -11.93
N PRO A 61 -5.91 37.94 -12.80
CA PRO A 61 -5.52 39.33 -12.80
C PRO A 61 -5.99 39.90 -11.47
N VAL A 62 -5.06 40.16 -10.56
CA VAL A 62 -5.35 40.95 -9.37
C VAL A 62 -5.54 42.37 -9.90
N ALA A 63 -6.80 42.78 -10.06
CA ALA A 63 -7.16 44.14 -10.43
C ALA A 63 -6.67 45.09 -9.31
N GLY A 64 -5.51 45.71 -9.54
CA GLY A 64 -5.03 46.81 -8.70
C GLY A 64 -6.01 47.99 -8.76
N PRO A 65 -6.11 48.81 -7.70
CA PRO A 65 -7.12 49.85 -7.61
C PRO A 65 -6.96 50.84 -8.77
N ALA A 66 -8.03 50.98 -9.57
CA ALA A 66 -8.09 51.92 -10.67
C ALA A 66 -7.93 53.34 -10.13
N THR A 67 -6.71 53.88 -10.22
CA THR A 67 -6.45 55.30 -9.97
C THR A 67 -7.15 56.12 -11.05
N ALA A 68 -8.07 56.97 -10.60
CA ALA A 68 -8.91 57.83 -11.42
C ALA A 68 -8.10 58.84 -12.26
N PRO A 69 -8.44 59.07 -13.53
CA PRO A 69 -7.96 60.24 -14.26
C PRO A 69 -8.78 61.48 -13.86
N ARG A 70 -8.04 62.57 -13.56
CA ARG A 70 -8.54 63.92 -13.27
C ARG A 70 -9.05 64.61 -14.53
#